data_AF-A0A5C6KI72-F1
#
_entry.id   AF-A0A5C6KI72-F1
#
_cell.length_a   1.000
_cell.length_b   1.000
_cell.length_c   1.000
_cell.angle_alpha   90.00
_cell.angle_beta   90.00
_cell.angle_gamma   90.00
#
_symmetry.space_group_name_H-M   'P 1'
#
loop_
_entity.id
_entity.type
_entity.pdbx_description
1 polymer ?
#
loop_
_entity_poly.entity_id
_entity_poly.type
_entity_poly.pdbx_seq_one_letter_code
_entity_poly.pdbx_strand_id
1 'polypeptide(L)'
;MESTLNTELLATMLKDKRGNKGLRAIAQEIGGVSFATLSRIEQGKIPDVDTFVKICKWLGVSTDTFIIGGEELGEVSTKDMVIAHLRAEKVLSKDTVNMLVKMIDMAYNSK
;
A
#
# COMPACT_ATOMS: atom_id res chain seq x y z
N MET A 1 -13.10 14.27 3.56
CA MET A 1 -13.27 12.83 3.77
C MET A 1 -12.21 12.42 4.76
N GLU A 2 -12.58 11.85 5.90
CA GLU A 2 -11.61 11.39 6.89
C GLU A 2 -10.98 10.09 6.40
N SER A 3 -9.65 10.09 6.22
CA SER A 3 -8.91 8.87 5.93
C SER A 3 -8.90 8.00 7.19
N THR A 4 -9.38 6.76 7.06
CA THR A 4 -9.51 5.79 8.15
C THR A 4 -8.60 4.60 7.92
N LEU A 5 -8.03 4.04 8.98
CA LEU A 5 -7.13 2.89 8.87
C LEU A 5 -7.94 1.58 8.70
N ASN A 6 -7.59 0.77 7.70
CA ASN A 6 -8.06 -0.60 7.51
C ASN A 6 -7.44 -1.55 8.55
N THR A 7 -8.00 -1.55 9.75
CA THR A 7 -7.55 -2.42 10.85
C THR A 7 -7.78 -3.90 10.58
N GLU A 8 -8.79 -4.26 9.78
CA GLU A 8 -9.10 -5.64 9.43
C GLU A 8 -8.04 -6.24 8.49
N LEU A 9 -7.64 -5.49 7.46
CA LEU A 9 -6.57 -5.88 6.55
C LEU A 9 -5.24 -5.98 7.30
N LEU A 10 -4.93 -5.01 8.16
CA LEU A 10 -3.73 -5.02 9.00
C LEU A 10 -3.68 -6.26 9.90
N ALA A 11 -4.79 -6.59 10.57
CA ALA A 11 -4.91 -7.77 11.42
C ALA A 11 -4.72 -9.07 10.66
N THR A 12 -5.30 -9.17 9.45
CA THR A 12 -5.18 -10.35 8.58
C THR A 12 -3.75 -10.55 8.12
N MET A 13 -3.10 -9.52 7.56
CA MET A 13 -1.72 -9.62 7.09
C MET A 13 -0.73 -9.92 8.23
N LEU A 14 -0.99 -9.38 9.43
CA LEU A 14 -0.20 -9.69 10.62
C LEU A 14 -0.31 -11.18 11.00
N LYS A 15 -1.53 -11.75 11.00
CA LYS A 15 -1.77 -13.17 11.28
C LYS A 15 -1.13 -14.08 10.23
N ASP A 16 -1.26 -13.72 8.97
CA ASP A 16 -0.72 -14.50 7.85
C ASP A 16 0.81 -14.57 7.90
N LYS A 17 1.47 -13.41 8.08
CA LYS A 17 2.94 -13.38 8.19
C LYS A 17 3.44 -14.03 9.47
N ARG A 18 2.68 -13.95 10.57
CA ARG A 18 3.00 -14.62 11.83
C ARG A 18 2.90 -16.15 11.70
N GLY A 19 1.91 -16.65 10.96
CA GLY A 19 1.63 -18.07 10.85
C GLY A 19 1.51 -18.73 12.23
N ASN A 20 2.34 -19.76 12.46
CA ASN A 20 2.34 -20.52 13.72
C ASN A 20 3.20 -19.89 14.83
N LYS A 21 3.89 -18.77 14.57
CA LYS A 21 4.71 -18.11 15.61
C LYS A 21 3.80 -17.47 16.66
N GLY A 22 4.24 -17.49 17.91
CA GLY A 22 3.53 -16.82 19.00
C GLY A 22 3.73 -15.30 18.97
N LEU A 23 2.74 -14.54 19.47
CA LEU A 23 2.78 -13.07 19.52
C LEU A 23 3.99 -12.50 20.27
N ARG A 24 4.54 -13.23 21.25
CA ARG A 24 5.77 -12.83 21.96
C ARG A 24 7.00 -12.85 21.07
N ALA A 25 7.12 -13.86 20.21
CA ALA A 25 8.21 -13.95 19.24
C ALA A 25 8.09 -12.81 18.20
N ILE A 26 6.88 -12.58 17.69
CA ILE A 26 6.63 -11.48 16.74
C ILE A 26 6.91 -10.11 17.36
N ALA A 27 6.53 -9.90 18.62
CA ALA A 27 6.85 -8.66 19.35
C ALA A 27 8.37 -8.40 19.42
N GLN A 28 9.18 -9.45 19.60
CA GLN A 28 10.64 -9.34 19.56
C GLN A 28 11.17 -9.10 18.15
N GLU A 29 10.58 -9.73 17.13
CA GLU A 29 10.98 -9.52 15.72
C GLU A 29 10.67 -8.10 15.23
N ILE A 30 9.51 -7.55 15.57
CA ILE A 30 9.12 -6.18 15.21
C ILE A 30 9.98 -5.16 15.98
N GLY A 31 10.18 -5.42 17.28
CA GLY A 31 10.92 -4.53 18.17
C GLY A 31 10.09 -3.31 18.59
N GLY A 32 10.11 -2.99 19.89
CA GLY A 32 9.42 -1.80 20.40
C GLY A 32 7.90 -1.84 20.27
N VAL A 33 7.28 -3.03 20.16
CA VAL A 33 5.84 -3.27 20.24
C VAL A 33 5.60 -4.43 21.21
N SER A 34 4.67 -4.28 22.16
CA SER A 34 4.37 -5.32 23.15
C SER A 34 3.42 -6.39 22.59
N PHE A 35 3.52 -7.63 23.10
CA PHE A 35 2.63 -8.73 22.72
C PHE A 35 1.14 -8.38 22.92
N ALA A 36 0.83 -7.63 23.99
CA ALA A 36 -0.52 -7.18 24.31
C ALA A 36 -1.04 -6.16 23.28
N THR A 37 -0.14 -5.37 22.68
CA THR A 37 -0.49 -4.43 21.61
C THR A 37 -0.75 -5.19 20.31
N LEU A 38 0.09 -6.16 19.96
CA LEU A 38 -0.17 -7.03 18.80
C LEU A 38 -1.48 -7.81 18.94
N SER A 39 -1.79 -8.33 20.13
CA SER A 39 -3.06 -9.02 20.38
C SER A 39 -4.27 -8.11 20.17
N ARG A 40 -4.19 -6.84 20.58
CA ARG A 40 -5.27 -5.86 20.35
C ARG A 40 -5.41 -5.54 18.86
N ILE A 41 -4.31 -5.45 18.13
CA ILE A 41 -4.32 -5.20 16.68
C ILE A 41 -4.91 -6.39 15.92
N GLU A 42 -4.59 -7.63 16.31
CA GLU A 42 -5.22 -8.83 15.75
C GLU A 42 -6.73 -8.92 15.99
N GLN A 43 -7.25 -8.17 16.98
CA GLN A 43 -8.67 -8.00 17.29
C GLN A 43 -9.30 -6.78 16.59
N GLY A 44 -8.54 -6.07 15.74
CA GLY A 44 -9.01 -4.92 14.98
C GLY A 44 -8.92 -3.58 15.71
N LYS A 45 -8.21 -3.48 16.85
CA LYS A 45 -7.94 -2.16 17.45
C LYS A 45 -6.97 -1.35 16.61
N ILE A 46 -7.25 -0.06 16.51
CA ILE A 46 -6.40 0.92 15.83
C ILE A 46 -5.07 1.08 16.62
N PRO A 47 -3.91 0.80 16.02
CA PRO A 47 -2.61 1.11 16.60
C PRO A 47 -2.32 2.62 16.61
N ASP A 48 -1.38 3.04 17.46
CA ASP A 48 -0.74 4.34 17.29
C ASP A 48 0.16 4.37 16.03
N VAL A 49 0.54 5.57 15.60
CA VAL A 49 1.30 5.79 14.36
C VAL A 49 2.65 5.06 14.38
N ASP A 50 3.35 5.07 15.50
CA ASP A 50 4.67 4.44 15.64
C ASP A 50 4.57 2.91 15.52
N THR A 51 3.60 2.31 16.22
CA THR A 51 3.30 0.88 16.15
C THR A 51 2.88 0.47 14.74
N PHE A 52 2.05 1.28 14.08
CA PHE A 52 1.62 1.03 12.70
C PHE A 52 2.81 0.99 11.74
N VAL A 53 3.68 2.01 11.76
CA VAL A 53 4.86 2.07 10.88
C VAL A 53 5.80 0.89 11.10
N LYS A 54 6.02 0.50 12.36
CA LYS A 54 6.83 -0.69 12.70
C LYS A 54 6.24 -1.97 12.13
N ILE A 55 4.93 -2.14 12.22
CA ILE A 55 4.23 -3.30 11.65
C ILE A 55 4.33 -3.29 10.13
N CYS A 56 4.09 -2.15 9.46
CA CYS A 56 4.24 -2.02 8.00
C CYS A 56 5.66 -2.39 7.54
N LYS A 57 6.69 -1.88 8.24
CA LYS A 57 8.09 -2.21 7.97
C LYS A 57 8.37 -3.70 8.16
N TRP A 58 7.84 -4.29 9.23
CA TRP A 58 7.99 -5.72 9.47
C TRP A 58 7.25 -6.55 8.43
N LEU A 59 6.06 -6.14 7.99
CA LEU A 59 5.28 -6.78 6.92
C LEU A 59 5.96 -6.63 5.54
N GLY A 60 6.70 -5.54 5.32
CA GLY A 60 7.32 -5.20 4.03
C GLY A 60 6.34 -4.53 3.07
N VAL A 61 5.35 -3.79 3.61
CA VAL A 61 4.22 -3.21 2.87
C VAL A 61 4.14 -1.71 3.16
N SER A 62 3.70 -0.90 2.19
CA SER A 62 3.52 0.56 2.41
C SER A 62 2.41 0.84 3.43
N THR A 63 2.51 1.97 4.12
CA THR A 63 1.44 2.49 4.97
C THR A 63 0.16 2.76 4.18
N ASP A 64 0.29 3.16 2.92
CA ASP A 64 -0.84 3.51 2.04
C ASP A 64 -1.77 2.33 1.79
N THR A 65 -1.24 1.10 1.84
CA THR A 65 -2.03 -0.14 1.68
C THR A 65 -3.15 -0.26 2.71
N PHE A 66 -3.01 0.38 3.87
CA PHE A 66 -3.98 0.28 4.95
C PHE A 66 -4.82 1.55 5.11
N ILE A 67 -4.69 2.59 4.30
CA ILE A 67 -5.47 3.83 4.45
C ILE A 67 -6.72 3.75 3.56
N ILE A 68 -7.91 3.61 4.18
CA ILE A 68 -9.22 3.68 3.54
C ILE A 68 -9.66 5.14 3.47
N GLY A 69 -9.98 5.67 2.29
CA GLY A 69 -10.58 7.01 2.15
C GLY A 69 -9.60 8.13 1.79
N GLY A 70 -8.36 7.81 1.43
CA GLY A 70 -7.85 8.38 0.18
C GLY A 70 -8.60 7.69 -0.96
N GLU A 71 -8.75 8.33 -2.12
CA GLU A 71 -9.19 7.63 -3.34
C GLU A 71 -8.57 6.23 -3.35
N GLU A 72 -9.33 5.22 -3.78
CA GLU A 72 -8.69 4.01 -4.27
C GLU A 72 -7.44 4.50 -5.01
N LEU A 73 -6.24 4.14 -4.54
CA LEU A 73 -5.18 3.90 -5.50
C LEU A 73 -5.72 2.70 -6.27
N GLY A 74 -6.71 2.97 -7.13
CA GLY A 74 -7.34 2.02 -8.00
C GLY A 74 -6.18 1.33 -8.67
N GLU A 75 -6.31 0.03 -8.90
CA GLU A 75 -5.39 -0.71 -9.74
C GLU A 75 -4.82 0.24 -10.77
N VAL A 76 -3.50 0.53 -10.68
CA VAL A 76 -2.87 1.53 -11.53
C VAL A 76 -3.32 1.21 -12.93
N SER A 77 -4.13 2.10 -13.50
CA SER A 77 -4.88 1.72 -14.69
C SER A 77 -3.86 1.32 -15.75
N THR A 78 -4.18 0.36 -16.61
CA THR A 78 -3.25 -0.03 -17.69
C THR A 78 -2.78 1.20 -18.47
N LYS A 79 -3.65 2.21 -18.59
CA LYS A 79 -3.32 3.54 -19.13
C LYS A 79 -2.18 4.22 -18.37
N ASP A 80 -2.28 4.36 -17.05
CA ASP A 80 -1.27 5.06 -16.24
C ASP A 80 0.07 4.32 -16.23
N MET A 81 0.06 2.99 -16.22
CA MET A 81 1.28 2.18 -16.34
C MET A 81 1.98 2.42 -17.68
N VAL A 82 1.23 2.41 -18.79
CA VAL A 82 1.79 2.64 -20.13
C VAL A 82 2.36 4.05 -20.25
N ILE A 83 1.66 5.07 -19.72
CA ILE A 83 2.15 6.46 -19.71
C ILE A 83 3.44 6.58 -18.88
N ALA A 84 3.52 5.92 -17.73
CA ALA A 84 4.72 5.93 -16.89
C ALA A 84 5.93 5.33 -17.62
N HIS A 85 5.76 4.19 -18.29
CA HIS A 85 6.82 3.58 -19.09
C HIS A 85 7.28 4.48 -20.25
N LEU A 86 6.34 5.09 -20.99
CA LEU A 86 6.68 6.01 -22.09
C LEU A 86 7.43 7.25 -21.59
N ARG A 87 7.13 7.75 -20.40
CA ARG A 87 7.84 8.90 -19.81
C ARG A 87 9.23 8.54 -19.27
N ALA A 88 9.42 7.30 -18.85
CA ALA A 88 10.72 6.80 -18.39
C ALA A 88 11.67 6.44 -19.55
N GLU A 89 11.12 6.25 -20.76
CA GLU A 89 11.87 5.96 -21.98
C GLU A 89 12.81 7.13 -22.36
N LYS A 90 14.05 6.79 -22.73
CA LYS A 90 15.10 7.75 -23.13
C LYS A 90 15.40 7.72 -24.63
N VAL A 91 14.92 6.70 -25.36
CA VAL A 91 15.13 6.55 -26.80
C VAL A 91 14.27 7.53 -27.60
N LEU A 92 13.04 7.80 -27.15
CA LEU A 92 12.11 8.68 -27.84
C LEU A 92 12.31 10.14 -27.42
N SER A 93 12.07 11.06 -28.36
CA SER A 93 12.04 12.49 -28.04
C SER A 93 10.85 12.81 -27.12
N LYS A 94 10.99 13.85 -26.29
CA LYS A 94 9.91 14.32 -25.41
C LYS A 94 8.63 14.66 -26.19
N ASP A 95 8.79 15.23 -27.39
CA ASP A 95 7.66 15.60 -28.24
C ASP A 95 6.92 14.35 -28.75
N THR A 96 7.66 13.31 -29.14
CA THR A 96 7.09 12.02 -29.54
C THR A 96 6.35 11.35 -28.39
N VAL A 97 6.95 11.31 -27.19
CA VAL A 97 6.32 10.76 -25.98
C VAL A 97 5.02 11.50 -25.66
N ASN A 98 5.04 12.84 -25.73
CA ASN A 98 3.84 13.65 -25.48
C ASN A 98 2.73 13.38 -26.51
N MET A 99 3.09 13.13 -27.77
CA MET A 99 2.12 12.79 -28.82
C MET A 99 1.48 11.42 -28.58
N LEU A 100 2.28 10.42 -28.18
CA LEU A 100 1.79 9.08 -27.83
C LEU A 100 0.86 9.10 -26.62
N VAL A 101 1.22 9.86 -25.57
CA VAL A 101 0.36 10.06 -24.39
C VAL A 101 -0.99 10.66 -24.80
N LYS A 102 -1.00 11.69 -25.66
CA LYS A 102 -2.23 12.28 -26.18
C LYS A 102 -3.09 11.28 -26.95
N MET A 103 -2.49 10.42 -27.79
CA MET A 103 -3.25 9.39 -28.51
C MET A 103 -3.88 8.38 -27.55
N ILE A 104 -3.15 7.96 -26.52
CA ILE A 104 -3.66 7.06 -25.48
C ILE A 104 -4.82 7.75 -24.74
N ASP A 105 -4.66 9.01 -24.34
CA ASP A 105 -5.73 9.78 -23.69
C ASP A 105 -7.01 9.83 -24.53
N MET A 106 -6.88 10.09 -25.84
CA MET A 106 -8.01 10.12 -26.77
C MET A 106 -8.71 8.76 -26.86
N ALA A 107 -7.97 7.66 -26.94
CA ALA A 107 -8.53 6.31 -27.06
C ALA A 107 -9.33 5.88 -25.82
N TYR A 108 -8.93 6.32 -24.62
CA TYR A 108 -9.65 6.03 -23.38
C TYR A 108 -10.85 6.96 -23.16
N ASN A 109 -10.81 8.18 -23.71
CA ASN A 109 -11.88 9.18 -23.59
C ASN A 109 -12.98 9.03 -24.66
N SER A 110 -12.79 8.19 -25.67
CA SER A 110 -13.80 7.94 -26.73
C SER A 110 -14.84 6.87 -26.34
N LYS A 111 -15.11 6.69 -25.04
CA LYS A 111 -16.10 5.75 -24.52
C LYS A 111 -17.47 6.40 -24.37
#